data_AF-F2BFK7-F1
#
_entry.id   AF-F2BFK7-F1
#
_cell.length_a   1.000
_cell.length_b   1.000
_cell.length_c   1.000
_cell.angle_alpha   90.00
_cell.angle_beta   90.00
_cell.angle_gamma   90.00
#
_symmetry.space_group_name_H-M   'P 1'
#
loop_
_entity.id
_entity.type
_entity.pdbx_description
1 polymer ?
#
loop_
_entity_poly.entity_id
_entity_poly.type
_entity_poly.pdbx_seq_one_letter_code
_entity_poly.pdbx_strand_id
1 'polypeptide(L)'
;MKIGEFSRRSGLSVRMLRFYETAGVLAPRRTAAGYRDYDAADADFVRKAAMLNRAGVPLKDLALMRDCLRDKPQDFCPELRGRLAAARERLTAQMAELAQSQRLLEELLAARQGG
;
A
#
# COMPACT_ATOMS: atom_id res chain seq x y z
N MET A 1 -17.40 -9.15 -8.56
CA MET A 1 -16.52 -10.31 -8.80
C MET A 1 -16.27 -11.11 -7.53
N LYS A 2 -15.74 -12.35 -7.61
CA LYS A 2 -15.33 -13.17 -6.45
C LYS A 2 -13.91 -12.82 -5.98
N ILE A 3 -13.56 -13.20 -4.74
CA ILE A 3 -12.25 -12.87 -4.13
C ILE A 3 -11.04 -13.39 -4.93
N GLY A 4 -11.15 -14.54 -5.60
CA GLY A 4 -10.06 -15.08 -6.42
C GLY A 4 -9.78 -14.26 -7.67
N GLU A 5 -10.83 -13.75 -8.32
CA GLU A 5 -10.69 -12.83 -9.45
C GLU A 5 -10.17 -11.47 -8.97
N PHE A 6 -10.69 -10.98 -7.84
CA PHE A 6 -10.23 -9.74 -7.22
C PHE A 6 -8.75 -9.79 -6.83
N SER A 7 -8.29 -10.92 -6.32
CA SER A 7 -6.88 -11.19 -6.00
C SER A 7 -5.99 -11.06 -7.24
N ARG A 8 -6.37 -11.69 -8.36
CA ARG A 8 -5.62 -11.55 -9.62
C ARG A 8 -5.59 -10.11 -10.13
N ARG A 9 -6.72 -9.40 -10.06
CA ARG A 9 -6.82 -8.02 -10.55
C ARG A 9 -6.10 -7.01 -9.68
N SER A 10 -6.14 -7.18 -8.35
CA SER A 10 -5.43 -6.32 -7.40
C SER A 10 -3.95 -6.71 -7.25
N GLY A 11 -3.54 -7.90 -7.67
CA GLY A 11 -2.19 -8.41 -7.41
C GLY A 11 -1.91 -8.71 -5.93
N LEU A 12 -2.95 -8.69 -5.08
CA LEU A 12 -2.84 -8.97 -3.65
C LEU A 12 -3.32 -10.39 -3.36
N SER A 13 -2.67 -11.04 -2.39
CA SER A 13 -3.09 -12.37 -1.97
C SER A 13 -4.47 -12.35 -1.31
N VAL A 14 -5.22 -13.44 -1.44
CA VAL A 14 -6.51 -13.62 -0.74
C VAL A 14 -6.40 -13.37 0.76
N ARG A 15 -5.28 -13.76 1.38
CA ARG A 15 -5.00 -13.51 2.80
C ARG A 15 -4.93 -12.01 3.10
N MET A 16 -4.18 -11.26 2.29
CA MET A 16 -4.02 -9.82 2.46
C MET A 16 -5.34 -9.08 2.24
N LEU A 17 -6.13 -9.51 1.25
CA LEU A 17 -7.46 -8.97 1.00
C LEU A 17 -8.41 -9.18 2.19
N ARG A 18 -8.43 -10.36 2.80
CA ARG A 18 -9.23 -10.62 4.01
C ARG A 18 -8.76 -9.79 5.21
N PHE A 19 -7.45 -9.59 5.32
CA PHE A 19 -6.90 -8.70 6.34
C PHE A 19 -7.36 -7.25 6.11
N TYR A 20 -7.37 -6.78 4.87
CA TYR A 20 -7.83 -5.43 4.52
C TYR A 20 -9.35 -5.27 4.68
N GLU A 21 -10.13 -6.34 4.51
CA GLU A 21 -11.54 -6.34 4.90
C GLU A 21 -11.72 -6.15 6.40
N THR A 22 -10.93 -6.86 7.21
CA THR A 22 -10.98 -6.75 8.67
C THR A 22 -10.56 -5.36 9.15
N ALA A 23 -9.59 -4.75 8.46
CA ALA A 23 -9.14 -3.39 8.74
C ALA A 23 -10.06 -2.28 8.18
N GLY A 24 -11.17 -2.63 7.52
CA GLY A 24 -12.11 -1.67 6.95
C GLY A 24 -11.65 -0.97 5.66
N VAL A 25 -10.46 -1.33 5.14
CA VAL A 25 -9.94 -0.80 3.88
C VAL A 25 -10.77 -1.34 2.71
N LEU A 26 -11.14 -2.62 2.74
CA LEU A 26 -11.95 -3.25 1.70
C LEU A 26 -13.34 -3.58 2.23
N ALA A 27 -14.40 -3.01 1.63
CA ALA A 27 -15.78 -3.31 2.01
C ALA A 27 -16.56 -3.83 0.78
N PRO A 28 -16.52 -5.15 0.50
CA PRO A 28 -17.26 -5.73 -0.61
C PRO A 28 -18.76 -5.70 -0.31
N ARG A 29 -19.57 -5.49 -1.35
CA ARG A 29 -21.02 -5.61 -1.23
C ARG A 29 -21.40 -7.08 -1.02
N ARG A 30 -22.63 -7.32 -0.57
CA ARG A 30 -23.21 -8.67 -0.57
C ARG A 30 -24.27 -8.78 -1.67
N THR A 31 -24.27 -9.89 -2.38
CA THR A 31 -25.35 -10.23 -3.32
C THR A 31 -26.61 -10.61 -2.55
N ALA A 32 -27.76 -10.69 -3.24
CA ALA A 32 -29.02 -11.17 -2.64
C ALA A 32 -28.88 -12.58 -2.01
N ALA A 33 -28.00 -13.41 -2.57
CA ALA A 33 -27.68 -14.74 -2.04
C ALA A 33 -26.63 -14.73 -0.91
N GLY A 34 -26.22 -13.55 -0.40
CA GLY A 34 -25.32 -13.40 0.74
C GLY A 34 -23.83 -13.52 0.44
N TYR A 35 -23.43 -13.74 -0.83
CA TYR A 35 -22.02 -13.83 -1.21
C TYR A 35 -21.35 -12.47 -1.30
N ARG A 36 -20.06 -12.40 -0.98
CA ARG A 36 -19.23 -11.21 -1.24
C ARG A 36 -19.11 -10.93 -2.73
N ASP A 37 -19.31 -9.68 -3.10
CA ASP A 37 -19.15 -9.14 -4.44
C ASP A 37 -18.19 -7.94 -4.41
N TYR A 38 -17.01 -8.13 -4.99
CA TYR A 38 -15.98 -7.10 -5.06
C TYR A 38 -16.12 -6.26 -6.34
N ASP A 39 -15.90 -4.95 -6.23
CA ASP A 39 -16.00 -4.00 -7.33
C ASP A 39 -14.66 -3.88 -8.08
N ALA A 40 -14.71 -3.67 -9.39
CA ALA A 40 -13.56 -3.33 -10.23
C ALA A 40 -12.83 -2.09 -9.72
N ALA A 41 -13.57 -1.05 -9.31
CA ALA A 41 -12.99 0.20 -8.82
C ALA A 41 -12.22 0.00 -7.50
N ASP A 42 -12.62 -0.97 -6.68
CA ASP A 42 -11.89 -1.30 -5.45
C ASP A 42 -10.49 -1.82 -5.76
N ALA A 43 -10.28 -2.56 -6.86
CA ALA A 43 -8.99 -3.18 -7.13
C ALA A 43 -7.84 -2.17 -7.25
N ASP A 44 -8.09 -1.00 -7.84
CA ASP A 44 -7.08 0.07 -7.92
C ASP A 44 -6.84 0.72 -6.56
N PHE A 45 -7.92 0.99 -5.83
CA PHE A 45 -7.84 1.52 -4.49
C PHE A 45 -7.02 0.61 -3.55
N VAL A 46 -7.28 -0.71 -3.54
CA VAL A 46 -6.57 -1.64 -2.64
C VAL A 46 -5.08 -1.74 -3.00
N ARG A 47 -4.73 -1.63 -4.29
CA ARG A 47 -3.33 -1.57 -4.72
C ARG A 47 -2.62 -0.35 -4.15
N LYS A 48 -3.22 0.83 -4.30
CA LYS A 48 -2.69 2.08 -3.71
C LYS A 48 -2.58 1.99 -2.19
N ALA A 49 -3.62 1.48 -1.54
CA ALA A 49 -3.62 1.26 -0.09
C ALA A 49 -2.47 0.33 0.34
N ALA A 50 -2.21 -0.75 -0.41
CA ALA A 50 -1.10 -1.65 -0.13
C ALA A 50 0.27 -0.97 -0.29
N MET A 51 0.44 -0.13 -1.31
CA MET A 51 1.68 0.66 -1.50
C MET A 51 1.88 1.66 -0.35
N LEU A 52 0.84 2.40 0.01
CA LEU A 52 0.90 3.37 1.11
C LEU A 52 1.12 2.68 2.46
N ASN A 53 0.55 1.50 2.66
CA ASN A 53 0.79 0.72 3.87
C ASN A 53 2.24 0.25 3.98
N ARG A 54 2.86 -0.16 2.86
CA ARG A 54 4.31 -0.44 2.80
C ARG A 54 5.17 0.81 3.04
N ALA A 55 4.66 1.98 2.66
CA ALA A 55 5.27 3.28 2.97
C ALA A 55 5.05 3.73 4.43
N GLY A 56 4.44 2.89 5.28
CA GLY A 56 4.23 3.18 6.70
C GLY A 56 2.99 4.03 6.98
N VAL A 57 2.04 4.14 6.05
CA VAL A 57 0.73 4.74 6.32
C VAL A 57 -0.17 3.70 7.02
N PRO A 58 -0.74 4.02 8.19
CA PRO A 58 -1.62 3.09 8.91
C PRO A 58 -2.87 2.70 8.10
N LEU A 59 -3.28 1.43 8.16
CA LEU A 59 -4.49 0.96 7.47
C LEU A 59 -5.77 1.67 7.91
N LYS A 60 -5.85 2.06 9.19
CA LYS A 60 -6.97 2.85 9.72
C LYS A 60 -7.13 4.19 8.99
N ASP A 61 -6.02 4.80 8.59
CA ASP A 61 -6.03 6.07 7.89
C ASP A 61 -6.47 5.85 6.44
N LEU A 62 -5.94 4.80 5.81
CA LEU A 62 -6.32 4.41 4.45
C LEU A 62 -7.80 4.02 4.33
N ALA A 63 -8.39 3.42 5.36
CA ALA A 63 -9.81 3.07 5.41
C ALA A 63 -10.71 4.32 5.43
N LEU A 64 -10.33 5.36 6.20
CA LEU A 64 -11.04 6.65 6.26
C LEU A 64 -10.97 7.44 4.94
N MET A 65 -10.12 7.02 4.02
CA MET A 65 -9.72 7.78 2.83
C MET A 65 -10.08 7.08 1.53
N ARG A 66 -10.98 6.10 1.61
CA ARG A 66 -11.39 5.27 0.48
C ARG A 66 -11.82 6.11 -0.73
N ASP A 67 -12.66 7.11 -0.48
CA ASP A 67 -13.23 7.94 -1.55
C ASP A 67 -12.16 8.89 -2.12
N CYS A 68 -11.35 9.53 -1.27
CA CYS A 68 -10.26 10.41 -1.71
C CYS A 68 -9.20 9.70 -2.58
N LEU A 69 -8.94 8.41 -2.31
CA LEU A 69 -7.98 7.60 -3.07
C LEU A 69 -8.56 7.00 -4.37
N ARG A 70 -9.90 6.95 -4.47
CA ARG A 70 -10.64 6.46 -5.63
C ARG A 70 -10.82 7.56 -6.68
N ASP A 71 -11.10 8.79 -6.27
CA ASP A 71 -11.46 9.87 -7.18
C ASP A 71 -10.25 10.54 -7.85
N LYS A 72 -10.47 11.08 -9.05
CA LYS A 72 -9.48 11.87 -9.81
C LYS A 72 -10.06 13.24 -10.14
N PRO A 73 -9.30 14.35 -9.96
CA PRO A 73 -8.00 14.41 -9.28
C PRO A 73 -8.13 14.02 -7.80
N GLN A 74 -7.06 13.52 -7.18
CA GLN A 74 -7.11 13.21 -5.76
C GLN A 74 -7.16 14.52 -4.96
N ASP A 75 -8.33 14.85 -4.41
CA ASP A 75 -8.48 15.97 -3.48
C ASP A 75 -8.36 15.46 -2.03
N PHE A 76 -7.12 15.27 -1.61
CA PHE A 76 -6.81 14.83 -0.26
C PHE A 76 -7.04 15.96 0.75
N CYS A 77 -7.74 15.69 1.86
CA CYS A 77 -7.82 16.68 2.94
C CYS A 77 -6.42 17.05 3.50
N PRO A 78 -6.24 18.24 4.10
CA PRO A 78 -4.95 18.70 4.63
C PRO A 78 -4.26 17.69 5.56
N GLU A 79 -5.02 16.97 6.38
CA GLU A 79 -4.51 15.96 7.32
C GLU A 79 -3.86 14.79 6.58
N LEU A 80 -4.47 14.34 5.47
CA LEU A 80 -3.91 13.29 4.63
C LEU A 80 -2.63 13.74 3.94
N ARG A 81 -2.64 14.96 3.38
CA ARG A 81 -1.45 15.54 2.74
C ARG A 81 -0.28 15.57 3.73
N GLY A 82 -0.53 15.96 4.97
CA GLY A 82 0.47 15.92 6.05
C GLY A 82 1.00 14.50 6.32
N ARG A 83 0.12 13.49 6.40
CA ARG A 83 0.53 12.09 6.61
C ARG A 83 1.35 11.53 5.45
N LEU A 84 0.97 11.85 4.20
CA LEU A 84 1.73 11.45 3.01
C LEU A 84 3.09 12.13 2.96
N ALA A 85 3.17 13.43 3.30
CA ALA A 85 4.43 14.16 3.38
C ALA A 85 5.36 13.53 4.44
N ALA A 86 4.84 13.26 5.64
CA ALA A 86 5.62 12.61 6.70
C ALA A 86 6.06 11.19 6.31
N ALA A 87 5.21 10.42 5.61
CA ALA A 87 5.59 9.11 5.08
C ALA A 87 6.69 9.22 4.02
N ARG A 88 6.62 10.21 3.12
CA ARG A 88 7.65 10.50 2.12
C ARG A 88 8.99 10.82 2.78
N GLU A 89 9.00 11.70 3.78
CA GLU A 89 10.22 12.09 4.50
C GLU A 89 10.88 10.88 5.19
N ARG A 90 10.09 10.03 5.87
CA ARG A 90 10.60 8.80 6.47
C ARG A 90 11.21 7.86 5.43
N LEU A 91 10.55 7.65 4.30
CA LEU A 91 11.09 6.82 3.21
C LEU A 91 12.40 7.40 2.65
N THR A 92 12.47 8.71 2.46
CA THR A 92 13.70 9.38 2.00
C THR A 92 14.86 9.16 2.98
N ALA A 93 14.61 9.26 4.29
CA ALA A 93 15.62 8.98 5.31
C ALA A 93 16.09 7.52 5.27
N GLN A 94 15.16 6.56 5.21
CA GLN A 94 15.49 5.13 5.10
C GLN A 94 16.29 4.79 3.84
N MET A 95 15.93 5.39 2.70
CA MET A 95 16.69 5.21 1.46
C MET A 95 18.13 5.73 1.61
N ALA A 96 18.33 6.86 2.30
CA ALA A 96 19.66 7.41 2.53
C ALA A 96 20.52 6.50 3.44
N GLU A 97 19.92 5.90 4.47
CA GLU A 97 20.59 4.93 5.36
C GLU A 97 20.96 3.64 4.63
N LEU A 98 20.03 3.09 3.85
CA LEU A 98 20.28 1.89 3.04
C LEU A 98 21.36 2.15 1.99
N ALA A 99 21.36 3.31 1.34
CA ALA A 99 22.41 3.69 0.39
C ALA A 99 23.79 3.84 1.05
N GLN A 100 23.86 4.35 2.28
CA GLN A 100 25.11 4.38 3.06
C GLN A 100 25.62 2.97 3.36
N SER A 101 24.73 2.09 3.82
CA SER A 101 25.07 0.70 4.11
C SER A 101 25.54 -0.05 2.85
N GLN A 102 24.90 0.20 1.71
CA GLN A 102 25.30 -0.39 0.43
C GLN A 102 26.70 0.07 0.01
N ARG A 103 27.02 1.36 0.13
CA ARG A 103 28.37 1.87 -0.18
C ARG A 103 29.46 1.21 0.67
N LEU A 104 29.21 1.05 1.97
CA LEU A 104 30.15 0.35 2.85
C LEU A 104 30.37 -1.11 2.42
N LEU A 105 29.30 -1.82 2.03
CA LEU A 105 29.42 -3.19 1.52
C LEU A 105 30.23 -3.24 0.22
N GLU A 106 30.03 -2.29 -0.69
CA GLU A 106 30.78 -2.18 -1.94
C GLU A 106 32.28 -1.92 -1.67
N GLU A 107 32.61 -1.01 -0.76
CA GLU A 107 33.98 -0.72 -0.34
C GLU A 107 34.68 -1.96 0.26
N LEU A 108 34.01 -2.66 1.18
CA LEU A 108 34.56 -3.86 1.83
C LEU A 108 34.77 -5.02 0.84
N LEU A 109 33.89 -5.17 -0.15
CA LEU A 109 34.03 -6.20 -1.19
C LEU A 109 35.16 -5.86 -2.18
N ALA A 110 35.33 -4.59 -2.54
CA ALA A 110 36.42 -4.13 -3.41
C ALA A 110 37.80 -4.32 -2.76
N ALA A 111 37.92 -4.04 -1.46
CA ALA A 111 39.17 -4.19 -0.71
C ALA A 111 39.71 -5.64 -0.68
N ARG A 112 38.84 -6.63 -0.88
CA ARG A 112 39.19 -8.07 -0.83
C ARG A 112 39.71 -8.63 -2.15
N GLN A 113 39.56 -7.90 -3.26
CA GLN A 113 39.98 -8.35 -4.60
C GLN A 113 41.35 -7.80 -5.03
N GLY A 114 42.04 -7.06 -4.16
CA GLY A 114 43.31 -6.37 -4.44
C GLY A 114 44.55 -6.93 -3.74
N GLY A 115 44.52 -8.16 -3.22
CA GLY A 115 45.67 -8.84 -2.60
C GLY A 115 45.76 -10.29 -3.07
#